data_AF-A0A292YKR3-F1
#
_entry.id   AF-A0A292YKR3-F1
#
_cell.length_a   1.000
_cell.length_b   1.000
_cell.length_c   1.000
_cell.angle_alpha   90.00
_cell.angle_beta   90.00
_cell.angle_gamma   90.00
#
_symmetry.space_group_name_H-M   'P 1'
#
loop_
_entity.id
_entity.type
_entity.pdbx_description
1 polymer ?
#
loop_
_entity_poly.entity_id
_entity_poly.type
_entity_poly.pdbx_seq_one_letter_code
_entity_poly.pdbx_strand_id
1 'polypeptide(L)'
;MQEEQVHSNRFPTRAREELHYAVKQFSKFLIILIVSAILVYLAHFFSNGLAVMFAVIGFFLLLITGTYSVGHLVRFFIFMARKQ
;
A
#
# COMPACT_ATOMS: atom_id res chain seq x y z
N MET A 1 -10.47 -27.63 5.17
CA MET A 1 -9.38 -27.88 6.14
C MET A 1 -7.99 -28.05 5.49
N GLN A 2 -7.83 -27.86 4.17
CA GLN A 2 -6.52 -27.96 3.49
C GLN A 2 -5.82 -26.60 3.27
N GLU A 3 -6.53 -25.47 3.37
CA GLU A 3 -5.93 -24.14 3.18
C GLU A 3 -5.06 -23.69 4.36
N GLU A 4 -5.32 -24.21 5.56
CA GLU A 4 -4.59 -23.84 6.78
C GLU A 4 -3.14 -24.38 6.76
N GLN A 5 -2.89 -25.50 6.07
CA GLN A 5 -1.55 -26.11 5.97
C GLN A 5 -0.63 -25.47 4.93
N VAL A 6 -1.15 -24.73 3.95
CA VAL A 6 -0.31 -24.01 2.98
C VAL A 6 0.16 -22.67 3.55
N HIS A 7 -0.62 -22.08 4.46
CA HIS A 7 -0.27 -20.83 5.11
C HIS A 7 0.93 -20.95 6.06
N SER A 8 1.05 -22.10 6.74
CA SER A 8 2.09 -22.34 7.75
C SER A 8 3.51 -22.46 7.20
N ASN A 9 3.69 -22.69 5.90
CA ASN A 9 5.03 -22.87 5.30
C ASN A 9 5.68 -21.58 4.79
N ARG A 10 4.95 -20.46 4.66
CA ARG A 10 5.53 -19.17 4.21
C ARG A 10 5.82 -18.19 5.33
N PHE A 11 5.01 -18.16 6.38
CA PHE A 11 5.15 -17.19 7.46
C PHE A 11 5.00 -17.87 8.82
N PRO A 12 5.97 -17.71 9.74
CA PRO A 12 5.97 -18.42 11.02
C PRO A 12 5.01 -17.83 12.06
N THR A 13 4.48 -16.61 11.85
CA THR A 13 3.47 -15.96 12.70
C THR A 13 2.54 -15.08 11.86
N ARG A 14 1.31 -14.86 12.33
CA ARG A 14 0.34 -13.96 11.66
C ARG A 14 0.84 -12.52 11.66
N ALA A 15 1.56 -12.09 12.72
CA ALA A 15 2.23 -10.81 12.72
C ALA A 15 3.24 -10.67 11.57
N ARG A 16 4.08 -11.67 11.31
CA ARG A 16 5.06 -11.59 10.20
C ARG A 16 4.42 -11.54 8.83
N GLU A 17 3.31 -12.25 8.65
CA GLU A 17 2.50 -12.17 7.44
C GLU A 17 1.95 -10.75 7.22
N GLU A 18 1.31 -10.16 8.22
CA GLU A 18 0.76 -8.81 8.14
C GLU A 18 1.86 -7.76 7.92
N LEU A 19 3.06 -7.94 8.51
CA LEU A 19 4.22 -7.09 8.25
C LEU A 19 4.68 -7.18 6.79
N HIS A 20 4.75 -8.39 6.21
CA HIS A 20 5.10 -8.56 4.81
C HIS A 20 4.11 -7.83 3.89
N TYR A 21 2.80 -7.96 4.16
CA TYR A 21 1.78 -7.24 3.40
C TYR A 21 1.82 -5.73 3.64
N ALA A 22 2.06 -5.27 4.87
CA ALA A 22 2.23 -3.85 5.19
C ALA A 22 3.38 -3.23 4.40
N VAL A 23 4.54 -3.88 4.37
CA VAL A 23 5.73 -3.44 3.60
C VAL A 23 5.41 -3.44 2.10
N LYS A 24 4.77 -4.49 1.59
CA LYS A 24 4.38 -4.56 0.18
C LYS A 24 3.44 -3.41 -0.21
N GLN A 25 2.47 -3.08 0.64
CA GLN A 25 1.54 -1.97 0.40
C GLN A 25 2.23 -0.61 0.53
N PHE A 26 3.17 -0.47 1.47
CA PHE A 26 3.98 0.73 1.62
C PHE A 26 4.85 0.98 0.39
N SER A 27 5.50 -0.06 -0.16
CA SER A 27 6.26 0.07 -1.41
C SER A 27 5.37 0.47 -2.59
N LYS A 28 4.16 -0.09 -2.69
CA LYS A 28 3.18 0.33 -3.71
C LYS A 28 2.77 1.78 -3.54
N PHE A 29 2.51 2.22 -2.32
CA PHE A 29 2.19 3.62 -2.01
C PHE A 29 3.31 4.55 -2.50
N LEU A 30 4.57 4.20 -2.22
CA LEU A 30 5.73 4.98 -2.66
C LEU A 30 5.85 5.03 -4.19
N ILE A 31 5.63 3.90 -4.87
CA ILE A 31 5.64 3.84 -6.34
C ILE A 31 4.54 4.73 -6.91
N ILE A 32 3.31 4.66 -6.39
CA ILE A 32 2.19 5.49 -6.83
C ILE A 32 2.52 6.97 -6.61
N LEU A 33 3.12 7.34 -5.49
CA LEU A 33 3.52 8.71 -5.18
C LEU A 33 4.50 9.25 -6.23
N ILE A 34 5.56 8.50 -6.52
CA ILE A 34 6.60 8.89 -7.48
C ILE A 34 6.02 8.99 -8.88
N VAL A 35 5.28 7.97 -9.32
CA VAL A 35 4.67 7.94 -10.67
C VAL A 35 3.67 9.08 -10.83
N SER A 36 2.81 9.34 -9.83
CA SER A 36 1.84 10.43 -9.89
C SER A 36 2.54 11.79 -9.96
N ALA A 37 3.61 12.00 -9.18
CA ALA A 37 4.37 13.24 -9.23
C ALA A 37 5.01 13.48 -10.60
N ILE A 38 5.60 12.45 -11.21
CA ILE A 38 6.17 12.53 -12.57
C ILE A 38 5.08 12.85 -13.60
N LEU A 39 3.94 12.17 -13.54
CA LEU A 39 2.84 12.40 -14.47
C LEU A 39 2.27 13.81 -14.36
N VAL A 40 2.08 14.32 -13.14
CA VAL A 40 1.61 15.69 -12.93
C VAL A 40 2.64 16.71 -13.45
N TYR A 41 3.93 16.49 -13.16
CA TYR A 41 5.01 17.34 -13.66
C TYR A 41 5.02 17.39 -15.20
N LEU A 42 4.98 16.24 -15.86
CA LEU A 42 4.93 16.17 -17.32
C LEU A 42 3.67 16.83 -17.87
N ALA A 43 2.51 16.54 -17.29
CA ALA A 43 1.23 17.09 -17.74
C ALA A 43 1.16 18.62 -17.65
N HIS A 44 1.87 19.23 -16.69
CA HIS A 44 1.95 20.68 -16.55
C HIS A 44 2.57 21.37 -17.78
N PHE A 45 3.43 20.69 -18.54
CA PHE A 45 3.99 21.23 -19.79
C PHE A 45 3.01 21.19 -20.97
N PHE A 46 1.96 20.37 -20.91
CA PHE A 46 0.99 20.23 -21.98
C PHE A 46 -0.30 21.01 -21.71
N SER A 47 -0.85 20.91 -20.49
CA SER A 47 -2.09 21.57 -20.11
C SER A 47 -2.28 21.57 -18.59
N ASN A 48 -2.61 22.73 -18.04
CA ASN A 48 -2.98 22.85 -16.63
C ASN A 48 -4.20 21.97 -16.27
N GLY A 49 -5.14 21.79 -17.20
CA GLY A 49 -6.30 20.92 -16.99
C GLY A 49 -5.90 19.45 -16.81
N LEU A 50 -5.00 18.95 -17.66
CA LEU A 50 -4.49 17.57 -17.55
C LEU A 50 -3.68 17.37 -16.26
N ALA A 51 -2.86 18.35 -15.87
CA ALA A 51 -2.10 18.29 -14.63
C ALA A 51 -3.01 18.16 -13.40
N VAL A 52 -4.10 18.95 -13.35
CA VAL A 52 -5.10 18.86 -12.27
C VAL A 52 -5.79 17.50 -12.26
N MET A 53 -6.19 16.97 -13.43
CA MET A 53 -6.81 15.65 -13.50
C MET A 53 -5.90 14.54 -12.98
N PHE A 54 -4.63 14.51 -13.40
CA PHE A 54 -3.67 13.52 -12.90
C PHE A 54 -3.36 13.70 -11.42
N ALA A 55 -3.32 14.94 -10.91
CA ALA A 55 -3.11 15.20 -9.49
C ALA A 55 -4.27 14.64 -8.65
N VAL A 56 -5.51 14.83 -9.10
CA VAL A 56 -6.71 14.31 -8.43
C VAL A 56 -6.72 12.77 -8.45
N ILE A 57 -6.44 12.15 -9.60
CA ILE A 57 -6.37 10.69 -9.72
C ILE A 57 -5.27 10.12 -8.81
N GLY A 58 -4.07 10.70 -8.86
CA GLY A 58 -2.95 10.31 -8.01
C GLY A 58 -3.28 10.44 -6.53
N PHE A 59 -3.95 11.52 -6.13
CA PHE A 59 -4.40 11.73 -4.75
C PHE A 59 -5.35 10.62 -4.27
N PHE A 60 -6.35 10.24 -5.07
CA PHE A 60 -7.26 9.15 -4.70
C PHE A 60 -6.54 7.79 -4.61
N LEU A 61 -5.63 7.49 -5.53
CA LEU A 61 -4.83 6.26 -5.49
C LEU A 61 -3.95 6.20 -4.23
N LEU A 62 -3.35 7.34 -3.84
CA LEU A 62 -2.57 7.47 -2.61
C LEU A 62 -3.44 7.26 -1.37
N LEU A 63 -4.63 7.87 -1.31
CA LEU A 63 -5.55 7.68 -0.19
C LEU A 63 -5.96 6.22 -0.01
N ILE A 64 -6.36 5.56 -1.10
CA ILE A 64 -6.77 4.14 -1.06
C ILE A 64 -5.59 3.28 -0.58
N THR A 65 -4.44 3.40 -1.23
CA THR A 65 -3.26 2.57 -0.91
C THR A 65 -2.72 2.86 0.49
N GLY A 66 -2.72 4.13 0.91
CA GLY A 66 -2.32 4.56 2.23
C GLY A 66 -3.23 3.97 3.31
N THR A 67 -4.55 4.02 3.11
CA THR A 67 -5.52 3.42 4.04
C THR A 67 -5.30 1.91 4.20
N TYR A 68 -5.06 1.20 3.08
CA TYR A 68 -4.72 -0.23 3.12
C TYR A 68 -3.40 -0.50 3.86
N SER A 69 -2.36 0.31 3.62
CA SER A 69 -1.06 0.18 4.29
C SER A 69 -1.19 0.35 5.81
N VAL A 70 -1.93 1.39 6.25
CA VAL A 70 -2.21 1.63 7.68
C VAL A 70 -3.00 0.46 8.28
N GLY A 71 -3.99 -0.08 7.57
CA GLY A 71 -4.78 -1.23 8.04
C GLY A 71 -3.92 -2.47 8.34
N HIS A 72 -2.96 -2.78 7.47
CA HIS A 72 -2.01 -3.89 7.71
C HIS A 72 -1.05 -3.59 8.87
N LEU A 73 -0.57 -2.35 9.01
CA LEU A 73 0.28 -1.95 10.15
C LEU A 73 -0.46 -2.07 11.48
N VAL A 74 -1.71 -1.62 11.55
CA VAL A 74 -2.53 -1.74 12.77
C VAL A 74 -2.75 -3.22 13.12
N ARG A 75 -3.10 -4.06 12.13
CA ARG A 75 -3.23 -5.51 12.35
C ARG A 75 -1.92 -6.14 12.82
N PHE A 76 -0.78 -5.75 12.24
CA PHE A 76 0.54 -6.18 12.69
C PHE A 76 0.76 -5.89 14.18
N PHE A 77 0.52 -4.66 14.64
CA PHE A 77 0.69 -4.31 16.06
C PHE A 77 -0.26 -5.08 16.97
N ILE A 78 -1.51 -5.31 16.54
CA ILE A 78 -2.48 -6.10 17.30
C ILE A 78 -2.01 -7.56 17.46
N PHE A 79 -1.56 -8.21 16.38
CA PHE A 79 -1.09 -9.59 16.44
C PHE A 79 0.24 -9.72 17.19
N MET A 80 1.14 -8.76 17.03
CA MET A 80 2.39 -8.69 17.80
C MET A 80 2.11 -8.59 19.30
N ALA A 81 1.16 -7.73 19.71
CA ALA A 81 0.75 -7.61 21.12
C ALA A 81 0.12 -8.90 21.66
N ARG A 82 -0.53 -9.69 20.80
CA ARG A 82 -1.15 -10.97 21.13
C ARG A 82 -0.18 -12.15 21.07
N LYS A 83 1.09 -11.94 20.68
CA LYS A 83 2.09 -12.99 20.42
C LYS A 83 1.60 -14.04 19.41
N GLN A 84 0.83 -13.59 18.40
CA GLN A 84 0.26 -14.39 17.30
C GLN A 84 0.99 -14.13 15.98
#